data_AF-A0A1V5GCT6-F1
#
_entry.id   AF-A0A1V5GCT6-F1
#
_cell.length_a   1.000
_cell.length_b   1.000
_cell.length_c   1.000
_cell.angle_alpha   90.00
_cell.angle_beta   90.00
_cell.angle_gamma   90.00
#
_symmetry.space_group_name_H-M   'P 1'
#
loop_
_entity.id
_entity.type
_entity.pdbx_description
1 polymer ?
#
loop_
_entity_poly.entity_id
_entity_poly.type
_entity_poly.pdbx_seq_one_letter_code
_entity_poly.pdbx_strand_id
1 'polypeptide(L)'
;MLGTDHHEFIVEPDAIHLLPFLVWHHDQPFADSSAIPTCLVSQHTRAHVTVALTGDGGDELFAGYERFHAANLAARYRRLPAAARAAVGRAMRALPEATSYRGFAQRARRFVQGAEQEPRAAYFDWVRAFDDAQIAALLMFPAAGLLVYRRLNKAAKSSR
;
A
#
# COMPACT_ATOMS: atom_id res chain seq x y z
N MET A 1 -1.98 27.77 17.01
CA MET A 1 -2.49 26.39 17.18
C MET A 1 -4.01 26.42 17.14
N LEU A 2 -4.67 25.37 16.67
CA LEU A 2 -6.11 25.34 16.36
C LEU A 2 -7.06 25.34 17.57
N GLY A 3 -6.54 25.43 18.80
CA GLY A 3 -7.36 25.49 20.03
C GLY A 3 -8.10 24.20 20.37
N THR A 4 -7.62 23.06 19.86
CA THR A 4 -8.22 21.74 20.07
C THR A 4 -7.75 21.09 21.37
N ASP A 5 -8.61 20.30 22.01
CA ASP A 5 -8.17 19.31 23.01
C ASP A 5 -7.51 18.13 22.26
N HIS A 6 -6.18 18.07 22.30
CA HIS A 6 -5.39 17.16 21.47
C HIS A 6 -4.94 15.94 22.27
N HIS A 7 -5.26 14.76 21.75
CA HIS A 7 -4.86 13.49 22.33
C HIS A 7 -3.89 12.77 21.39
N GLU A 8 -2.70 12.48 21.89
CA GLU A 8 -1.69 11.67 21.19
C GLU A 8 -1.61 10.29 21.84
N PHE A 9 -1.36 9.27 21.01
CA PHE A 9 -1.08 7.92 21.49
C PHE A 9 -0.04 7.28 20.57
N ILE A 10 0.79 6.43 21.16
CA ILE A 10 1.87 5.74 20.46
C ILE A 10 1.38 4.33 20.14
N VAL A 11 1.47 3.96 18.86
CA VAL A 11 1.17 2.60 18.40
C VAL A 11 2.45 1.78 18.35
N GLU A 12 2.45 0.64 19.02
CA GLU A 12 3.55 -0.33 18.92
C GLU A 12 3.47 -1.15 17.62
N PRO A 13 4.61 -1.54 17.04
CA PRO A 13 4.66 -2.24 15.75
C PRO A 13 4.15 -3.70 15.79
N ASP A 14 3.80 -4.24 16.96
CA ASP A 14 3.20 -5.57 17.08
C ASP A 14 1.69 -5.53 16.78
N ALA A 15 1.34 -5.51 15.50
CA ALA A 15 -0.04 -5.43 15.02
C ALA A 15 -0.51 -6.68 14.26
N ILE A 16 0.33 -7.72 14.16
CA ILE A 16 -0.01 -8.95 13.41
C ILE A 16 -1.25 -9.62 14.01
N HIS A 17 -1.40 -9.55 15.33
CA HIS A 17 -2.55 -10.09 16.05
C HIS A 17 -3.88 -9.43 15.67
N LEU A 18 -3.87 -8.23 15.07
CA LEU A 18 -5.06 -7.52 14.59
C LEU A 18 -5.57 -8.05 13.23
N LEU A 19 -4.75 -8.79 12.48
CA LEU A 19 -5.12 -9.24 11.14
C LEU A 19 -6.43 -10.04 11.10
N PRO A 20 -6.70 -11.02 11.99
CA PRO A 20 -7.99 -11.72 11.99
C PRO A 20 -9.18 -10.80 12.24
N PHE A 21 -9.00 -9.80 13.12
CA PHE A 21 -10.03 -8.80 13.42
C PHE A 21 -10.31 -7.91 12.21
N LEU A 22 -9.26 -7.42 11.55
CA LEU A 22 -9.37 -6.60 10.34
C LEU A 22 -10.03 -7.37 9.20
N VAL A 23 -9.61 -8.61 8.94
CA VAL A 23 -10.21 -9.45 7.89
C VAL A 23 -11.70 -9.69 8.15
N TRP A 24 -12.10 -9.88 9.42
CA TRP A 24 -13.51 -9.99 9.78
C TRP A 24 -14.30 -8.71 9.50
N HIS A 25 -13.76 -7.54 9.84
CA HIS A 25 -14.46 -6.26 9.65
C HIS A 25 -14.46 -5.76 8.20
N HIS A 26 -13.52 -6.22 7.38
CA HIS A 26 -13.45 -5.89 5.95
C HIS A 26 -14.07 -6.96 5.05
N ASP A 27 -14.61 -8.05 5.60
CA ASP A 27 -15.16 -9.23 4.89
C ASP A 27 -14.19 -9.93 3.91
N GLN A 28 -12.94 -9.46 3.80
CA GLN A 28 -11.91 -10.01 2.92
C GLN A 28 -10.51 -9.59 3.39
N PRO A 29 -9.44 -10.24 2.90
CA PRO A 29 -8.09 -9.73 3.03
C PRO A 29 -8.00 -8.31 2.44
N PHE A 30 -7.80 -7.31 3.31
CA PHE A 30 -7.72 -5.91 2.92
C PHE A 30 -6.28 -5.43 3.04
N ALA A 31 -5.60 -5.32 1.89
CA ALA A 31 -4.18 -5.01 1.79
C ALA A 31 -3.91 -3.49 1.79
N ASP A 32 -4.53 -2.75 2.72
CA ASP A 32 -4.22 -1.35 2.96
C ASP A 32 -3.38 -1.22 4.24
N SER A 33 -2.18 -0.67 4.10
CA SER A 33 -1.30 -0.38 5.24
C SER A 33 -1.93 0.55 6.28
N SER A 34 -2.91 1.37 5.89
CA SER A 34 -3.62 2.28 6.78
C SER A 34 -4.67 1.57 7.65
N ALA A 35 -5.07 0.33 7.34
CA ALA A 35 -6.13 -0.37 8.05
C ALA A 35 -5.78 -0.62 9.53
N ILE A 36 -4.53 -0.97 9.83
CA ILE A 36 -4.01 -1.16 11.20
C ILE A 36 -4.09 0.13 12.02
N PRO A 37 -3.43 1.24 11.61
CA PRO A 37 -3.47 2.47 12.39
C PRO A 37 -4.88 3.06 12.46
N THR A 38 -5.69 2.94 11.40
CA THR A 38 -7.10 3.38 11.39
C THR A 38 -7.96 2.59 12.39
N CYS A 39 -7.73 1.28 12.52
CA CYS A 39 -8.41 0.47 13.52
C CYS A 39 -8.02 0.90 14.94
N LEU A 40 -6.72 1.07 15.20
CA LEU A 40 -6.21 1.45 16.52
C LEU A 40 -6.67 2.85 16.93
N VAL A 41 -6.59 3.85 16.03
CA VAL A 41 -7.11 5.18 16.32
C VAL A 41 -8.61 5.13 16.59
N SER A 42 -9.38 4.35 15.81
CA SER A 42 -10.83 4.24 16.02
C SER A 42 -11.17 3.65 17.39
N GLN A 43 -10.42 2.63 17.85
CA GLN A 43 -10.59 2.05 19.19
C GLN A 43 -10.32 3.07 20.29
N HIS A 44 -9.25 3.85 20.18
CA HIS A 44 -8.93 4.92 21.13
C HIS A 44 -9.96 6.05 21.09
N THR A 45 -10.30 6.54 19.90
CA THR A 45 -11.24 7.65 19.69
C THR A 45 -12.63 7.34 20.25
N ARG A 46 -13.09 6.09 20.19
CA ARG A 46 -14.41 5.67 20.71
C ARG A 46 -14.56 5.87 22.23
N ALA A 47 -13.47 5.90 22.99
CA ALA A 47 -13.50 6.19 24.42
C ALA A 47 -13.83 7.66 24.73
N HIS A 48 -13.68 8.56 23.75
CA HIS A 48 -13.82 10.01 23.93
C HIS A 48 -15.02 10.59 23.17
N VAL A 49 -15.27 10.11 21.95
CA VAL A 49 -16.33 10.62 21.09
C VAL A 49 -17.08 9.50 20.38
N THR A 50 -18.33 9.78 20.02
CA THR A 50 -19.17 8.84 19.25
C THR A 50 -19.05 9.04 17.75
N VAL A 51 -18.65 10.25 17.31
CA VAL A 51 -18.49 10.65 15.91
C VAL A 51 -17.16 11.37 15.74
N ALA A 52 -16.41 10.98 14.71
CA ALA A 52 -15.17 11.64 14.30
C ALA A 52 -15.23 11.97 12.81
N LEU A 53 -14.65 13.11 12.43
CA LEU A 53 -14.49 13.52 11.03
C LEU A 53 -13.09 13.14 10.55
N THR A 54 -13.00 12.56 9.36
CA THR A 54 -11.73 12.18 8.73
C THR A 54 -11.54 12.97 7.43
N GLY A 55 -10.28 13.14 7.02
CA GLY A 55 -9.90 13.75 5.75
C GLY A 55 -9.72 12.72 4.62
N ASP A 56 -10.31 11.53 4.73
CA ASP A 56 -10.15 10.47 3.74
C ASP A 56 -10.70 10.90 2.36
N GLY A 57 -10.01 10.49 1.29
CA GLY A 57 -10.36 10.87 -0.08
C GLY A 57 -9.91 12.27 -0.54
N GLY A 58 -9.30 13.09 0.33
CA GLY A 58 -8.81 14.41 -0.04
C GLY A 58 -7.74 14.36 -1.14
N ASP A 59 -6.78 13.44 -1.00
CA ASP A 59 -5.70 13.27 -1.98
C ASP A 59 -6.21 12.71 -3.32
N GLU A 60 -7.28 11.91 -3.34
CA GLU A 60 -7.98 11.50 -4.56
C GLU A 60 -8.62 12.70 -5.26
N LEU A 61 -9.36 13.52 -4.51
CA LEU A 61 -10.12 14.65 -5.05
C LEU A 61 -9.22 15.75 -5.60
N PHE A 62 -8.11 16.03 -4.91
CA PHE A 62 -7.18 17.10 -5.25
C PHE A 62 -5.90 16.61 -5.93
N ALA A 63 -5.83 15.33 -6.31
CA ALA A 63 -4.66 14.70 -6.90
C ALA A 63 -3.36 14.85 -6.08
N GLY A 64 -3.46 14.76 -4.75
CA GLY A 64 -2.36 14.96 -3.80
C GLY A 64 -1.31 13.83 -3.79
N TYR A 65 -1.65 12.63 -4.25
CA TYR A 65 -0.69 11.53 -4.33
C TYR A 65 0.36 11.74 -5.44
N GLU A 66 1.62 11.45 -5.13
CA GLU A 66 2.75 11.52 -6.08
C GLU A 66 2.50 10.73 -7.38
N ARG A 67 1.71 9.66 -7.33
CA ARG A 67 1.34 8.82 -8.49
C ARG A 67 0.62 9.61 -9.60
N PHE A 68 -0.14 10.65 -9.24
CA PHE A 68 -0.80 11.51 -10.22
C PHE A 68 0.22 12.41 -10.94
N HIS A 69 1.20 12.93 -10.22
CA HIS A 69 2.34 13.64 -10.81
C HIS A 69 3.19 12.71 -11.68
N ALA A 70 3.42 11.47 -11.25
CA ALA A 70 4.11 10.45 -12.03
C ALA A 70 3.36 10.16 -13.36
N ALA A 71 2.03 10.05 -13.35
CA ALA A 71 1.26 9.85 -14.58
C ALA A 71 1.47 10.98 -15.59
N ASN A 72 1.46 12.24 -15.12
CA ASN A 72 1.75 13.41 -15.94
C ASN A 72 3.20 13.40 -16.47
N LEU A 73 4.17 13.04 -15.63
CA LEU A 73 5.56 12.91 -16.04
C LEU A 73 5.74 11.79 -17.07
N ALA A 74 5.06 10.66 -16.92
CA ALA A 74 5.07 9.55 -17.86
C ALA A 74 4.50 9.95 -19.22
N ALA A 75 3.45 10.78 -19.25
CA ALA A 75 2.92 11.33 -20.51
C ALA A 75 3.95 12.21 -21.24
N ARG A 76 4.76 12.98 -20.51
CA ARG A 76 5.86 13.78 -21.09
C ARG A 76 7.03 12.89 -21.52
N TYR A 77 7.40 11.92 -20.71
CA TYR A 77 8.45 10.94 -20.99
C TYR A 77 8.18 10.16 -22.29
N ARG A 78 6.92 9.75 -22.52
CA ARG A 78 6.51 9.05 -23.75
C ARG A 78 6.65 9.87 -25.03
N ARG A 79 6.80 11.20 -24.95
CA ARG A 79 7.08 12.08 -26.10
C ARG A 79 8.54 12.03 -26.55
N LEU A 80 9.45 11.48 -25.74
CA LEU A 80 10.86 11.33 -26.11
C LEU A 80 11.04 10.30 -27.24
N PRO A 81 12.04 10.49 -28.12
CA PRO A 81 12.38 9.50 -29.15
C PRO A 81 12.65 8.13 -28.53
N ALA A 82 12.29 7.06 -29.25
CA ALA A 82 12.43 5.69 -28.77
C ALA A 82 13.87 5.36 -28.33
N ALA A 83 14.88 5.88 -29.03
CA ALA A 83 16.29 5.69 -28.68
C ALA A 83 16.65 6.29 -27.31
N ALA A 84 16.12 7.47 -26.98
CA ALA A 84 16.34 8.11 -25.70
C ALA A 84 15.67 7.33 -24.56
N ARG A 85 14.42 6.90 -24.76
CA ARG A 85 13.70 6.04 -23.79
C ARG A 85 14.42 4.71 -23.56
N ALA A 86 14.92 4.08 -24.61
CA ALA A 86 15.70 2.85 -24.51
C ALA A 86 17.03 3.05 -23.76
N ALA A 87 17.71 4.19 -23.94
CA ALA A 87 18.91 4.53 -23.18
C ALA A 87 18.61 4.70 -21.68
N VAL A 88 17.55 5.44 -21.33
CA VAL A 88 17.09 5.62 -19.95
C VAL A 88 16.71 4.27 -19.32
N GLY A 89 15.93 3.45 -20.02
CA GLY A 89 15.55 2.12 -19.55
C GLY A 89 16.73 1.19 -19.29
N ARG A 90 17.78 1.25 -20.12
CA ARG A 90 19.03 0.51 -19.87
C ARG A 90 19.79 1.03 -18.65
N ALA A 91 19.92 2.34 -18.52
CA ALA A 91 20.58 2.95 -17.36
C ALA A 91 19.88 2.58 -16.04
N MET A 92 18.55 2.63 -16.01
CA MET A 92 17.78 2.28 -14.80
C MET A 92 17.84 0.79 -14.43
N ARG A 93 18.05 -0.11 -15.41
CA ARG A 93 18.25 -1.54 -15.14
C ARG A 93 19.65 -1.86 -14.62
N ALA A 94 20.63 -1.01 -14.91
CA ALA A 94 22.00 -1.16 -14.43
C ALA A 94 22.20 -0.60 -13.00
N LEU A 95 21.23 0.16 -12.48
CA LEU A 95 21.28 0.64 -11.09
C LEU A 95 21.18 -0.54 -10.11
N PRO A 96 22.01 -0.57 -9.06
CA PRO A 96 21.89 -1.55 -7.99
C PRO A 96 20.49 -1.49 -7.37
N GLU A 97 19.97 -2.66 -6.96
CA GLU A 97 18.73 -2.70 -6.21
C GLU A 97 18.92 -1.98 -4.88
N ALA A 98 18.22 -0.87 -4.68
CA ALA A 98 18.30 -0.13 -3.44
C ALA A 98 17.65 -0.95 -2.32
N THR A 99 18.31 -1.02 -1.17
CA THR A 99 17.83 -1.74 0.02
C THR A 99 16.58 -1.12 0.66
N SER A 100 16.20 0.09 0.25
CA SER A 100 15.03 0.81 0.79
C SER A 100 13.92 0.92 -0.25
N TYR A 101 12.72 0.48 0.16
CA TYR A 101 11.45 0.65 -0.56
C TYR A 101 11.18 2.10 -1.00
N ARG A 102 11.68 3.08 -0.24
CA ARG A 102 11.52 4.52 -0.51
C ARG A 102 12.71 5.14 -1.24
N GLY A 103 13.71 4.34 -1.61
CA GLY A 103 14.92 4.82 -2.28
C GLY A 103 14.61 5.46 -3.63
N PHE A 104 15.22 6.63 -3.90
CA PHE A 104 15.05 7.35 -5.15
C PHE A 104 15.35 6.48 -6.38
N ALA A 105 16.41 5.67 -6.33
CA ALA A 105 16.78 4.76 -7.42
C ALA A 105 15.69 3.72 -7.73
N GLN A 106 15.06 3.16 -6.70
CA GLN A 106 13.96 2.20 -6.89
C GLN A 106 12.71 2.88 -7.43
N ARG A 107 12.37 4.07 -6.93
CA ARG A 107 11.27 4.90 -7.46
C ARG A 107 11.50 5.26 -8.94
N ALA A 108 12.71 5.68 -9.31
CA ALA A 108 13.06 6.00 -10.69
C ALA A 108 12.98 4.77 -11.61
N ARG A 109 13.49 3.62 -11.16
CA ARG A 109 13.39 2.35 -11.88
C ARG A 109 11.93 1.94 -12.11
N ARG A 110 11.10 1.95 -11.06
CA ARG A 110 9.66 1.66 -11.14
C ARG A 110 8.93 2.66 -12.03
N PHE A 111 9.26 3.95 -11.92
CA PHE A 111 8.71 4.97 -12.80
C PHE A 111 8.97 4.65 -14.27
N VAL A 112 10.23 4.41 -14.65
CA VAL A 112 10.60 4.12 -16.04
C VAL A 112 9.98 2.80 -16.55
N GLN A 113 9.88 1.78 -15.70
CA GLN A 113 9.20 0.52 -16.04
C GLN A 113 7.69 0.69 -16.27
N GLY A 114 7.03 1.50 -15.44
CA GLY A 114 5.61 1.80 -15.58
C GLY A 114 5.29 2.82 -16.67
N ALA A 115 6.20 3.74 -16.98
CA ALA A 115 5.93 4.87 -17.88
C ALA A 115 5.67 4.48 -19.35
N GLU A 116 6.07 3.26 -19.75
CA GLU A 116 5.79 2.68 -21.07
C GLU A 116 4.42 2.00 -21.16
N GLN A 117 3.78 1.74 -20.01
CA GLN A 117 2.50 1.04 -19.94
C GLN A 117 1.31 1.99 -20.19
N GLU A 118 0.13 1.41 -20.38
CA GLU A 118 -1.12 2.15 -20.34
C GLU A 118 -1.29 2.80 -18.95
N PRO A 119 -1.80 4.06 -18.86
CA PRO A 119 -1.87 4.81 -17.61
C PRO A 119 -2.43 4.06 -16.39
N ARG A 120 -3.45 3.21 -16.55
CA ARG A 120 -4.02 2.44 -15.44
C ARG A 120 -3.07 1.36 -14.97
N ALA A 121 -2.43 0.64 -15.88
CA ALA A 121 -1.45 -0.39 -15.54
C ALA A 121 -0.23 0.23 -14.82
N ALA A 122 0.27 1.35 -15.33
CA ALA A 122 1.36 2.11 -14.72
C ALA A 122 1.03 2.53 -13.28
N TYR A 123 -0.21 3.01 -13.04
CA TYR A 123 -0.68 3.40 -11.71
C TYR A 123 -0.59 2.24 -10.72
N PHE A 124 -1.11 1.05 -11.08
CA PHE A 124 -1.08 -0.11 -10.19
C PHE A 124 0.36 -0.58 -9.93
N ASP A 125 1.20 -0.56 -10.95
CA ASP A 125 2.61 -0.95 -10.84
C ASP A 125 3.44 -0.03 -9.93
N TRP A 126 3.10 1.26 -9.86
CA TRP A 126 3.79 2.19 -8.97
C TRP A 126 3.40 2.06 -7.51
N VAL A 127 2.19 1.55 -7.23
CA VAL A 127 1.64 1.46 -5.88
C VAL A 127 1.84 0.06 -5.28
N ARG A 128 1.95 -0.99 -6.11
CA ARG A 128 2.13 -2.36 -5.62
C ARG A 128 3.49 -2.56 -4.94
N ALA A 129 3.48 -3.35 -3.88
CA ALA A 129 4.70 -3.78 -3.20
C ALA A 129 5.38 -4.94 -3.93
N PHE A 130 4.58 -5.85 -4.47
CA PHE A 130 5.01 -7.08 -5.13
C PHE A 130 4.66 -7.08 -6.61
N ASP A 131 5.55 -7.62 -7.44
CA ASP A 131 5.24 -7.91 -8.85
C ASP A 131 4.43 -9.21 -9.02
N ASP A 132 3.96 -9.48 -10.24
CA ASP A 132 3.08 -10.63 -10.51
C ASP A 132 3.78 -11.97 -10.28
N ALA A 133 5.10 -12.04 -10.50
CA ALA A 133 5.88 -13.25 -10.25
C ALA A 133 6.03 -13.49 -8.74
N GLN A 134 6.24 -12.43 -7.95
CA GLN A 134 6.28 -12.48 -6.50
C GLN A 134 4.92 -12.84 -5.91
N ILE A 135 3.83 -12.24 -6.43
CA ILE A 135 2.47 -12.59 -6.02
C ILE A 135 2.20 -14.06 -6.35
N ALA A 136 2.52 -14.53 -7.55
CA ALA A 136 2.36 -15.94 -7.91
C ALA A 136 3.14 -16.85 -6.96
N ALA A 137 4.41 -16.54 -6.66
CA ALA A 137 5.20 -17.32 -5.71
C ALA A 137 4.60 -17.34 -4.29
N LEU A 138 4.06 -16.21 -3.82
CA LEU A 138 3.39 -16.10 -2.51
C LEU A 138 2.06 -16.86 -2.47
N LEU A 139 1.29 -16.86 -3.56
CA LEU A 139 0.02 -17.57 -3.67
C LEU A 139 0.20 -19.07 -3.94
N MET A 140 1.35 -19.48 -4.50
CA MET A 140 1.68 -20.88 -4.75
C MET A 140 2.20 -21.63 -3.50
N PHE A 141 2.21 -21.00 -2.32
CA PHE A 141 2.44 -21.74 -1.07
C PHE A 141 1.30 -22.75 -0.82
N PRO A 142 1.58 -24.07 -0.80
CA PRO A 142 0.58 -25.07 -0.52
C PRO A 142 0.22 -25.08 0.98
N ALA A 143 -1.07 -25.21 1.28
CA ALA A 143 -1.64 -25.71 2.54
C ALA A 143 -1.49 -24.92 3.87
N ALA A 144 -0.57 -23.97 4.04
CA ALA A 144 -0.42 -23.28 5.33
C ALA A 144 -1.53 -22.24 5.62
N GLY A 145 -2.01 -21.51 4.61
CA GLY A 145 -3.05 -20.48 4.76
C GLY A 145 -4.42 -21.04 5.17
N LEU A 146 -4.79 -22.22 4.64
CA LEU A 146 -6.04 -22.89 5.02
C LEU A 146 -6.01 -23.42 6.47
N LEU A 147 -4.82 -23.79 6.96
CA LEU A 147 -4.59 -24.25 8.33
C LEU A 147 -4.68 -23.10 9.34
N VAL A 148 -4.18 -21.90 8.99
CA VAL A 148 -4.35 -20.69 9.80
C VAL A 148 -5.82 -20.26 9.85
N TYR A 149 -6.50 -20.21 8.70
CA TYR A 149 -7.95 -19.91 8.66
C TYR A 149 -8.78 -20.90 9.49
N ARG A 150 -8.47 -22.20 9.41
CA ARG A 150 -9.15 -23.24 10.21
C ARG A 150 -8.81 -23.18 11.70
N ARG A 151 -7.59 -22.81 12.08
CA ARG A 151 -7.20 -22.62 13.50
C ARG A 151 -7.85 -21.38 14.12
N LEU A 152 -7.89 -20.27 13.40
CA LEU A 152 -8.55 -19.03 13.85
C LEU A 152 -10.07 -19.23 14.03
N ASN A 153 -10.72 -19.90 13.09
CA ASN A 153 -12.15 -20.23 13.21
C ASN A 153 -12.48 -21.24 14.33
N LYS A 154 -11.53 -22.12 14.68
CA LYS A 154 -11.72 -23.08 15.77
C LYS A 154 -11.54 -22.44 17.15
N ALA A 155 -10.63 -21.46 17.28
CA ALA A 155 -10.47 -20.65 18.49
C ALA A 155 -11.71 -19.76 18.76
N ALA A 156 -12.27 -19.13 17.72
CA ALA A 156 -13.46 -18.28 17.85
C ALA A 156 -14.76 -19.04 18.20
N LYS A 157 -14.81 -20.36 17.99
CA LYS A 157 -15.95 -21.22 18.36
C LYS A 157 -15.83 -21.89 19.73
N SER A 158 -14.65 -21.85 20.36
CA SER A 158 -14.39 -22.45 21.67
C SER A 158 -14.60 -21.50 22.85
N SER A 159 -14.93 -20.24 22.59
CA SER A 159 -15.14 -19.18 23.58
C SER A 159 -16.59 -18.68 23.64
N ARG A 160 -17.56 -19.55 23.31
CA ARG A 160 -18.99 -19.33 23.50
C ARG A 160 -19.58 -20.43 24.37
#